data_AF-A0AB38ZPE1-F1
#
_entry.id   AF-A0AB38ZPE1-F1
#
_cell.length_a   1.000
_cell.length_b   1.000
_cell.length_c   1.000
_cell.angle_alpha   90.00
_cell.angle_beta   90.00
_cell.angle_gamma   90.00
#
_symmetry.space_group_name_H-M   'P 1'
#
loop_
_entity.id
_entity.type
_entity.pdbx_description
1 polymer ?
#
loop_
_entity_poly.entity_id
_entity_poly.type
_entity_poly.pdbx_seq_one_letter_code
_entity_poly.pdbx_strand_id
1 'polypeptide(L)'
;MRRHSSLRSASLGAALALLALAALGALALAGRAAAGPTLAHPLSKRSFFDLQCKGVYDKSIFARLDRICEDCYNLFREPQLHSLCRSKCFTSPYFKGCIEALLLNEDEENLTQMVDFIGK
;
A
#
# COMPACT_ATOMS: atom_id res chain seq x y z
N MET A 1 -51.57 31.29 35.78
CA MET A 1 -50.10 31.12 35.61
C MET A 1 -49.76 29.66 35.31
N ARG A 2 -49.67 29.29 34.04
CA ARG A 2 -49.22 27.96 33.55
C ARG A 2 -48.60 28.18 32.17
N ARG A 3 -47.26 28.11 32.06
CA ARG A 3 -46.44 27.98 30.82
C ARG A 3 -45.01 28.48 31.10
N HIS A 4 -44.22 27.77 31.90
CA HIS A 4 -42.76 28.06 31.99
C HIS A 4 -41.89 26.84 32.30
N SER A 5 -42.47 25.73 32.77
CA SER A 5 -41.73 24.50 33.13
C SER A 5 -41.54 23.51 31.98
N SER A 6 -42.35 23.56 30.91
CA SER A 6 -42.27 22.61 29.79
C SER A 6 -41.24 22.96 28.71
N LEU A 7 -40.67 24.18 28.74
CA LEU A 7 -39.75 24.66 27.70
C LEU A 7 -38.29 24.28 27.99
N ARG A 8 -37.95 23.97 29.24
CA ARG A 8 -36.59 23.59 29.67
C ARG A 8 -36.27 22.11 29.43
N SER A 9 -37.26 21.23 29.43
CA SER A 9 -37.07 19.80 29.19
C SER A 9 -36.91 19.48 27.69
N ALA A 10 -37.57 20.24 26.82
CA ALA A 10 -37.46 20.09 25.36
C ALA A 10 -36.08 20.53 24.82
N SER A 11 -35.44 21.51 25.46
CA SER A 11 -34.16 22.06 25.00
C SER A 11 -32.95 21.16 25.28
N LEU A 12 -32.94 20.44 26.41
CA LEU A 12 -31.89 19.46 26.71
C LEU A 12 -32.00 18.20 25.84
N GLY A 13 -33.22 17.72 25.59
CA GLY A 13 -33.45 16.56 24.73
C GLY A 13 -33.07 16.83 23.27
N ALA A 14 -33.43 18.02 22.74
CA ALA A 14 -33.05 18.44 21.40
C ALA A 14 -31.54 18.64 21.24
N ALA A 15 -30.87 19.21 22.25
CA ALA A 15 -29.42 19.40 22.24
C ALA A 15 -28.65 18.06 22.24
N LEU A 16 -29.08 17.09 23.05
CA LEU A 16 -28.50 15.74 23.10
C LEU A 16 -28.70 14.98 21.78
N ALA A 17 -29.88 15.09 21.17
CA ALA A 17 -30.16 14.47 19.87
C ALA A 17 -29.30 15.07 18.74
N LEU A 18 -29.14 16.39 18.71
CA LEU A 18 -28.29 17.08 17.74
C LEU A 18 -26.81 16.70 17.87
N LEU A 19 -26.31 16.56 19.10
CA LEU A 19 -24.93 16.10 19.35
C LEU A 19 -24.72 14.65 18.90
N ALA A 20 -25.71 13.77 19.11
CA ALA A 20 -25.63 12.37 18.66
C ALA A 20 -25.65 12.24 17.12
N LEU A 21 -26.49 13.02 16.42
CA LEU A 21 -26.53 13.09 14.96
C LEU A 21 -25.22 13.61 14.36
N ALA A 22 -24.59 14.61 14.99
CA ALA A 22 -23.29 15.12 14.58
C ALA A 22 -22.16 14.08 14.77
N ALA A 23 -22.20 13.32 15.86
CA ALA A 23 -21.22 12.25 16.13
C ALA A 23 -21.34 11.08 15.12
N LEU A 24 -22.57 10.72 14.72
CA LEU A 24 -22.81 9.69 13.70
C LEU A 24 -22.32 10.13 12.30
N GLY A 25 -22.49 11.42 11.95
CA GLY A 25 -21.97 11.97 10.69
C GLY A 25 -20.44 12.04 10.62
N ALA A 26 -19.77 12.25 11.76
CA ALA A 26 -18.30 12.28 11.82
C ALA A 26 -17.66 10.91 11.56
N LEU A 27 -18.35 9.81 11.91
CA LEU A 27 -17.83 8.45 11.69
C LEU A 27 -17.88 8.03 10.22
N ALA A 28 -18.75 8.63 9.41
CA ALA A 28 -18.88 8.33 7.98
C ALA A 28 -17.73 8.93 7.12
N LEU A 29 -16.96 9.90 7.65
CA LEU A 29 -15.84 10.52 6.93
C LEU A 29 -14.47 9.89 7.24
N ALA A 30 -14.38 8.93 8.17
CA ALA A 30 -13.13 8.22 8.47
C ALA A 30 -12.77 7.16 7.40
N GLY A 31 -13.69 6.88 6.46
CA GLY A 31 -13.51 5.94 5.36
C GLY A 31 -12.87 6.54 4.11
N ARG A 32 -11.80 7.33 4.25
CA ARG A 32 -10.84 7.53 3.15
C ARG A 32 -9.51 6.96 3.62
N ALA A 33 -9.34 5.65 3.41
CA ALA A 33 -8.01 5.08 3.35
C ALA A 33 -7.25 5.86 2.28
N ALA A 34 -6.32 6.69 2.73
CA ALA A 34 -5.41 7.39 1.86
C ALA A 34 -4.62 6.33 1.10
N ALA A 35 -4.92 6.14 -0.17
CA ALA A 35 -3.90 5.79 -1.14
C ALA A 35 -2.94 7.01 -1.16
N GLY A 36 -2.02 7.04 -0.20
CA GLY A 36 -0.95 8.03 -0.18
C GLY A 36 -0.17 7.91 -1.48
N PRO A 37 0.31 9.03 -2.05
CA PRO A 37 1.18 8.96 -3.19
C PRO A 37 2.39 8.13 -2.77
N THR A 38 2.58 6.98 -3.42
CA THR A 38 3.82 6.22 -3.26
C THR A 38 4.93 7.15 -3.74
N LEU A 39 5.60 7.80 -2.78
CA LEU A 39 6.78 8.61 -3.00
C LEU A 39 7.82 7.68 -3.58
N ALA A 40 7.82 7.58 -4.89
CA ALA A 40 8.81 6.80 -5.58
C ALA A 40 10.13 7.56 -5.43
N HIS A 41 10.89 7.11 -4.44
CA HIS A 41 12.10 7.73 -3.95
C HIS A 41 13.14 7.82 -5.07
N PRO A 42 13.94 8.90 -5.15
CA PRO A 42 15.08 9.00 -6.07
C PRO A 42 16.07 7.82 -5.93
N LEU A 43 16.04 7.10 -4.81
CA LEU A 43 16.77 5.86 -4.56
C LEU A 43 16.43 4.74 -5.56
N SER A 44 15.22 4.72 -6.12
CA SER A 44 14.80 3.69 -7.07
C SER A 44 15.61 3.73 -8.38
N LYS A 45 15.90 4.93 -8.91
CA LYS A 45 16.74 5.08 -10.11
C LYS A 45 18.19 4.68 -9.84
N ARG A 46 18.72 5.00 -8.65
CA ARG A 46 20.06 4.56 -8.24
C ARG A 46 20.12 3.04 -8.09
N SER A 47 19.16 2.46 -7.38
CA SER A 47 19.08 1.01 -7.17
C SER A 47 18.98 0.25 -8.48
N PHE A 48 18.29 0.78 -9.49
CA PHE A 48 18.25 0.19 -10.82
C PHE A 48 19.65 -0.03 -11.42
N PHE A 49 20.50 1.00 -11.35
CA PHE A 49 21.89 0.90 -11.82
C PHE A 49 22.77 0.02 -10.92
N ASP A 50 22.58 0.10 -9.60
CA ASP A 50 23.34 -0.71 -8.64
C ASP A 50 23.05 -2.22 -8.80
N LEU A 51 21.81 -2.57 -9.18
CA LEU A 51 21.40 -3.94 -9.50
C LEU A 51 21.84 -4.42 -10.89
N GLN A 52 22.53 -3.56 -11.66
CA GLN A 52 22.98 -3.82 -13.03
C GLN A 52 21.84 -4.26 -13.97
N CYS A 53 20.63 -3.72 -13.77
CA CYS A 53 19.58 -3.81 -14.78
C CYS A 53 20.03 -3.05 -16.03
N LYS A 54 20.09 -3.72 -17.18
CA LYS A 54 20.65 -3.18 -18.43
C LYS A 54 19.57 -2.76 -19.45
N GLY A 55 18.31 -3.06 -19.19
CA GLY A 55 17.17 -2.71 -20.03
C GLY A 55 16.68 -1.27 -19.84
N VAL A 56 15.45 -1.01 -20.29
CA VAL A 56 14.84 0.32 -20.19
C VAL A 56 14.37 0.57 -18.76
N TYR A 57 14.82 1.68 -18.16
CA TYR A 57 14.34 2.08 -16.83
C TYR A 57 12.89 2.57 -16.90
N ASP A 58 11.96 1.70 -16.51
CA ASP A 58 10.58 2.06 -16.23
C ASP A 58 10.33 2.08 -14.71
N LYS A 59 10.03 3.27 -14.21
CA LYS A 59 9.82 3.53 -12.78
C LYS A 59 8.64 2.74 -12.21
N SER A 60 7.58 2.56 -12.99
CA SER A 60 6.36 1.87 -12.53
C SER A 60 6.59 0.37 -12.45
N ILE A 61 7.26 -0.19 -13.45
CA ILE A 61 7.62 -1.61 -13.50
C ILE A 61 8.56 -1.94 -12.35
N PHE A 62 9.65 -1.17 -12.21
CA PHE A 62 10.62 -1.39 -11.15
C PHE A 62 9.98 -1.32 -9.76
N ALA A 63 9.12 -0.32 -9.51
CA ALA A 63 8.43 -0.21 -8.23
C ALA A 63 7.44 -1.36 -7.97
N ARG A 64 6.79 -1.91 -9.00
CA ARG A 64 5.91 -3.08 -8.85
C ARG A 64 6.71 -4.31 -8.44
N LEU A 65 7.83 -4.58 -9.11
CA LEU A 65 8.71 -5.71 -8.79
C LEU A 65 9.35 -5.54 -7.40
N ASP A 66 9.73 -4.32 -7.02
CA ASP A 66 10.29 -4.00 -5.70
C ASP A 66 9.30 -4.32 -4.57
N ARG A 67 8.01 -3.98 -4.77
CA ARG A 67 6.95 -4.26 -3.78
C ARG A 67 6.77 -5.75 -3.51
N ILE A 68 6.89 -6.59 -4.53
CA ILE A 68 6.83 -8.06 -4.35
C ILE A 68 7.92 -8.50 -3.37
N CYS A 69 9.14 -7.97 -3.53
CA CYS A 69 10.24 -8.27 -2.63
C CYS A 69 10.00 -7.73 -1.21
N GLU A 70 9.42 -6.54 -1.07
CA GLU A 70 9.06 -5.96 0.24
C GLU A 70 7.96 -6.77 0.94
N ASP A 71 6.89 -7.14 0.23
CA ASP A 71 5.78 -7.93 0.78
C ASP A 71 6.26 -9.33 1.21
N CYS A 72 7.15 -9.92 0.42
CA CYS A 72 7.79 -11.20 0.74
C CYS A 72 8.68 -11.10 1.98
N TYR A 73 9.50 -10.04 2.08
CA TYR A 73 10.25 -9.75 3.30
C TYR A 73 9.32 -9.57 4.51
N ASN A 74 8.20 -8.84 4.37
CA ASN A 74 7.25 -8.63 5.47
C ASN A 74 6.56 -9.92 5.92
N LEU A 75 6.34 -10.86 4.99
CA LEU A 75 5.78 -12.18 5.28
C LEU A 75 6.73 -13.03 6.13
N PHE A 76 8.00 -13.15 5.72
CA PHE A 76 8.98 -14.01 6.40
C PHE A 76 9.76 -13.30 7.52
N ARG A 77 9.74 -11.97 7.54
CA ARG A 77 10.49 -11.08 8.43
C ARG A 77 12.02 -11.29 8.39
N GLU A 78 12.55 -11.71 7.24
CA GLU A 78 13.97 -11.96 7.03
C GLU A 78 14.62 -10.81 6.24
N PRO A 79 15.43 -9.94 6.86
CA PRO A 79 15.93 -8.72 6.23
C PRO A 79 16.81 -8.96 5.00
N GLN A 80 17.50 -10.10 4.90
CA GLN A 80 18.28 -10.43 3.70
C GLN A 80 17.40 -10.79 2.50
N LEU A 81 16.15 -11.18 2.73
CA LEU A 81 15.27 -11.68 1.67
C LEU A 81 14.93 -10.57 0.66
N HIS A 82 14.74 -9.33 1.12
CA HIS A 82 14.47 -8.21 0.23
C HIS A 82 15.61 -7.96 -0.76
N SER A 83 16.86 -7.94 -0.28
CA SER A 83 18.04 -7.71 -1.15
C SER A 83 18.31 -8.90 -2.07
N LEU A 84 18.14 -10.14 -1.57
CA LEU A 84 18.28 -11.36 -2.36
C LEU A 84 17.22 -11.45 -3.45
N CYS A 85 15.96 -11.12 -3.15
CA CYS A 85 14.85 -11.08 -4.10
C CYS A 85 15.16 -10.15 -5.28
N ARG A 86 15.60 -8.92 -4.99
CA ARG A 86 15.94 -7.90 -6.00
C ARG A 86 17.21 -8.21 -6.80
N SER A 87 18.07 -9.08 -6.28
CA SER A 87 19.39 -9.34 -6.85
C SER A 87 19.33 -9.81 -8.31
N LYS A 88 20.39 -9.48 -9.06
CA LYS A 88 20.50 -9.79 -10.50
C LYS A 88 19.28 -9.28 -11.29
N CYS A 89 18.84 -8.05 -10.98
CA CYS A 89 17.67 -7.44 -11.59
C CYS A 89 16.41 -8.35 -11.51
N PHE A 90 16.06 -8.83 -10.31
CA PHE A 90 14.89 -9.70 -10.06
C PHE A 90 14.92 -11.08 -10.75
N THR A 91 16.02 -11.49 -11.37
CA THR A 91 16.19 -12.84 -11.97
C THR A 91 16.62 -13.90 -10.95
N SER A 92 16.66 -13.55 -9.66
CA SER A 92 17.06 -14.45 -8.59
C SER A 92 16.00 -15.55 -8.35
N PRO A 93 16.38 -16.73 -7.86
CA PRO A 93 15.41 -17.74 -7.43
C PRO A 93 14.53 -17.27 -6.28
N TYR A 94 15.00 -16.30 -5.48
CA TYR A 94 14.23 -15.70 -4.39
C TYR A 94 13.03 -14.92 -4.92
N PHE A 95 13.15 -14.25 -6.08
CA PHE A 95 12.02 -13.56 -6.69
C PHE A 95 10.88 -14.52 -7.04
N LYS A 96 11.21 -15.67 -7.67
CA LYS A 96 10.22 -16.74 -7.95
C LYS A 96 9.61 -17.31 -6.66
N GLY A 97 10.42 -17.61 -5.66
CA GLY A 97 9.92 -18.08 -4.36
C GLY A 97 8.99 -17.05 -3.68
N CYS A 98 9.24 -15.75 -3.87
CA CYS A 98 8.36 -14.70 -3.38
C CYS A 98 7.02 -14.63 -4.13
N ILE A 99 7.02 -14.84 -5.46
CA ILE A 99 5.78 -14.96 -6.25
C ILE A 99 4.94 -16.12 -5.70
N GLU A 100 5.56 -17.29 -5.48
CA GLU A 100 4.88 -18.47 -4.94
C GLU A 100 4.34 -18.22 -3.53
N ALA A 101 5.16 -17.67 -2.63
CA ALA A 101 4.79 -17.42 -1.23
C ALA A 101 3.68 -16.38 -1.07
N LEU A 102 3.62 -15.39 -1.98
CA LEU A 102 2.57 -14.37 -2.01
C LEU A 102 1.34 -14.80 -2.83
N LEU A 103 1.30 -16.04 -3.32
CA LEU A 103 0.21 -16.61 -4.11
C LEU A 103 -0.05 -15.84 -5.42
N LEU A 104 1.01 -15.35 -6.06
CA LEU A 104 0.97 -14.58 -7.32
C LEU A 104 1.26 -15.43 -8.56
N ASN A 105 1.10 -16.76 -8.48
CA ASN A 105 1.47 -17.69 -9.56
C ASN A 105 0.75 -17.41 -10.88
N GLU A 106 -0.51 -16.96 -10.83
CA GLU A 106 -1.29 -16.60 -12.02
C GLU A 106 -0.70 -15.39 -12.77
N ASP A 107 0.02 -14.52 -12.06
CA ASP A 107 0.69 -13.34 -12.60
C ASP A 107 2.17 -13.59 -12.97
N GLU A 108 2.72 -14.79 -12.72
CA GLU A 108 4.17 -15.07 -12.88
C GLU A 108 4.66 -14.73 -14.30
N GLU A 109 3.88 -15.09 -15.32
CA GLU A 109 4.23 -14.80 -16.72
C GLU A 109 4.30 -13.29 -16.99
N ASN A 110 3.32 -12.52 -16.49
CA ASN A 110 3.29 -11.07 -16.64
C ASN A 110 4.47 -10.42 -15.91
N LEU A 111 4.76 -10.87 -14.70
CA LEU A 111 5.88 -10.39 -13.88
C LEU A 111 7.22 -10.73 -14.54
N THR A 112 7.36 -11.90 -15.14
CA THR A 112 8.57 -12.31 -15.86
C THR A 112 8.79 -11.43 -17.09
N GLN A 113 7.74 -11.11 -17.86
CA GLN A 113 7.83 -10.17 -18.98
C GLN A 113 8.27 -8.77 -18.52
N MET A 114 7.80 -8.33 -17.35
CA MET A 114 8.22 -7.06 -16.74
C MET A 114 9.70 -7.08 -16.34
N VAL A 115 10.18 -8.18 -15.75
CA VAL A 115 11.60 -8.39 -15.43
C VAL A 115 12.45 -8.35 -16.70
N ASP A 116 12.05 -9.08 -17.74
CA ASP A 116 12.77 -9.14 -19.02
C ASP A 116 12.85 -7.79 -19.71
N PHE A 117 11.78 -6.98 -19.65
CA PHE A 117 11.76 -5.64 -20.23
C PHE A 117 12.82 -4.72 -19.61
N ILE A 118 13.01 -4.78 -18.30
CA ILE A 118 13.95 -3.93 -17.57
C ILE A 118 15.35 -4.53 -17.42
N GLY A 119 15.50 -5.86 -17.62
CA GLY A 119 16.70 -6.63 -17.32
C GLY A 119 17.66 -6.90 -18.50
N LYS A 120 17.24 -6.66 -19.75
CA LYS A 120 18.01 -6.98 -20.98
C LYS A 120 19.49 -6.59 -20.94
#